data_AF-A0A453RGZ3-F1
#
_entry.id   AF-A0A453RGZ3-F1
#
_cell.length_a   1.000
_cell.length_b   1.000
_cell.length_c   1.000
_cell.angle_alpha   90.00
_cell.angle_beta   90.00
_cell.angle_gamma   90.00
#
_symmetry.space_group_name_H-M   'P 1'
#
loop_
_entity.id
_entity.type
_entity.pdbx_description
1 polymer ?
#
loop_
_entity_poly.entity_id
_entity_poly.type
_entity_poly.pdbx_seq_one_letter_code
_entity_poly.pdbx_strand_id
1 'polypeptide(L)'
;AEKPTTKRDAMKIYYPSSEHSNSIELSHDDIKCLEPESLLSSTIMNFYIMYLQGPMSSISTQRGKYHIFNTYFFKKLEALKSKVDKPSYFLNLRRWWKGIDIFQKPYILFPVHADTHWSLVIICMPAKEDQSGPIILHLDSLKFHNSRLIFSVVERFLKQEWNYLKENGSLAECPIRETVWKKLPHKIEKKPIAVPQQENEFDCGLFVLYYMQRFIEEAPERLHKKDLSMFGKTWFQPEEASALRKKMKTLLHQLFEEADPSNDSTSEQTACQLLLEAKPANNVMELATSEHPLEVSSAEITSQKPLEGTSTRPTSFEHPLECS
;
A
#
# COMPACT_ATOMS: atom_id res chain seq x y z
N ALA A 1 20.28 -38.83 -17.17
CA ALA A 1 20.21 -38.15 -18.47
C ALA A 1 19.76 -36.72 -18.21
N GLU A 2 20.67 -35.75 -18.37
CA GLU A 2 20.28 -34.34 -18.37
C GLU A 2 19.38 -34.10 -19.59
N LYS A 3 18.18 -33.55 -19.37
CA LYS A 3 17.34 -33.10 -20.48
C LYS A 3 18.10 -31.99 -21.22
N PRO A 4 18.12 -31.98 -22.55
CA PRO A 4 18.73 -30.88 -23.29
C PRO A 4 17.98 -29.59 -22.96
N THR A 5 18.66 -28.63 -22.36
CA THR A 5 18.16 -27.27 -22.11
C THR A 5 17.86 -26.62 -23.46
N THR A 6 16.59 -26.25 -23.67
CA THR A 6 16.20 -25.61 -24.92
C THR A 6 16.69 -24.16 -24.93
N LYS A 7 16.93 -23.55 -26.11
CA LYS A 7 17.31 -22.13 -26.22
C LYS A 7 16.33 -21.20 -25.48
N ARG A 8 15.05 -21.58 -25.37
CA ARG A 8 14.03 -20.87 -24.60
C ARG A 8 14.32 -20.89 -23.10
N ASP A 9 14.78 -22.02 -22.55
CA ASP A 9 15.10 -22.12 -21.12
C ASP A 9 16.28 -21.23 -20.69
N ALA A 10 17.17 -20.86 -21.62
CA ALA A 10 18.31 -19.98 -21.38
C ALA A 10 18.00 -18.48 -21.59
N MET A 11 16.80 -18.14 -22.07
CA MET A 11 16.40 -16.77 -22.36
C MET A 11 16.20 -15.98 -21.05
N LYS A 12 16.71 -14.74 -21.05
CA LYS A 12 16.56 -13.79 -19.95
C LYS A 12 15.98 -12.49 -20.46
N ILE A 13 15.07 -11.91 -19.69
CA ILE A 13 14.50 -10.58 -19.93
C ILE A 13 14.80 -9.67 -18.74
N TYR A 14 14.78 -8.36 -18.98
CA TYR A 14 15.03 -7.35 -17.95
C TYR A 14 13.82 -6.43 -17.86
N TYR A 15 13.17 -6.38 -16.69
CA TYR A 15 11.99 -5.54 -16.47
C TYR A 15 12.32 -4.30 -15.61
N PRO A 16 11.89 -3.07 -15.99
CA PRO A 16 11.12 -2.75 -17.20
C PRO A 16 11.99 -2.72 -18.47
N SER A 17 13.30 -2.50 -18.34
CA SER A 17 14.29 -2.59 -19.41
C SER A 17 15.68 -2.83 -18.84
N SER A 18 16.63 -3.27 -19.65
CA SER A 18 18.03 -3.49 -19.24
C SER A 18 18.75 -2.20 -18.83
N GLU A 19 18.31 -1.05 -19.35
CA GLU A 19 18.89 0.27 -19.07
C GLU A 19 18.37 0.87 -17.75
N HIS A 20 17.29 0.33 -17.19
CA HIS A 20 16.73 0.81 -15.95
C HIS A 20 17.64 0.44 -14.76
N SER A 21 17.99 1.42 -13.92
CA SER A 21 18.96 1.27 -12.82
C SER A 21 18.57 0.23 -11.76
N ASN A 22 17.28 -0.06 -11.64
CA ASN A 22 16.72 -1.07 -10.74
C ASN A 22 16.05 -2.22 -11.51
N SER A 23 16.54 -2.54 -12.71
CA SER A 23 15.96 -3.60 -13.52
C SER A 23 15.99 -4.96 -12.81
N ILE A 24 14.95 -5.75 -13.04
CA ILE A 24 14.82 -7.11 -12.54
C ILE A 24 15.12 -8.05 -13.69
N GLU A 25 16.21 -8.81 -13.58
CA GLU A 25 16.52 -9.92 -14.47
C GLU A 25 15.55 -11.07 -14.17
N LEU A 26 14.92 -11.60 -15.21
CA LEU A 26 13.95 -12.69 -15.14
C LEU A 26 14.36 -13.79 -16.10
N SER A 27 14.22 -15.03 -15.63
CA SER A 27 14.37 -16.25 -16.43
C SER A 27 13.08 -17.07 -16.41
N HIS A 28 12.96 -18.04 -17.33
CA HIS A 28 11.85 -19.00 -17.28
C HIS A 28 11.84 -19.82 -15.98
N ASP A 29 13.00 -20.04 -15.36
CA ASP A 29 13.09 -20.72 -14.07
C ASP A 29 12.42 -19.93 -12.94
N ASP A 30 12.47 -18.59 -12.97
CA ASP A 30 11.79 -17.76 -11.96
C ASP A 30 10.27 -17.93 -12.02
N ILE A 31 9.71 -18.18 -13.21
CA ILE A 31 8.27 -18.40 -13.41
C ILE A 31 7.80 -19.68 -12.69
N LYS A 32 8.67 -20.66 -12.46
CA LYS A 32 8.31 -21.92 -11.80
C LYS A 32 7.74 -21.72 -10.39
N CYS A 33 8.11 -20.65 -9.70
CA CYS A 33 7.53 -20.35 -8.38
C CYS A 33 6.05 -19.91 -8.42
N LEU A 34 5.51 -19.67 -9.63
CA LEU A 34 4.09 -19.41 -9.89
C LEU A 34 3.31 -20.69 -10.24
N GLU A 35 3.93 -21.87 -10.21
CA GLU A 35 3.18 -23.12 -10.26
C GLU A 35 2.28 -23.28 -9.02
N PRO A 36 1.23 -24.13 -9.08
CA PRO A 36 0.41 -24.44 -7.93
C PRO A 36 1.25 -24.84 -6.72
N GLU A 37 0.79 -24.44 -5.54
CA GLU A 37 1.36 -24.84 -4.24
C GLU A 37 2.83 -24.40 -4.02
N SER A 38 3.34 -23.48 -4.83
CA SER A 38 4.72 -22.97 -4.74
C SER A 38 4.79 -21.60 -4.06
N LEU A 39 5.79 -21.42 -3.20
CA LEU A 39 6.10 -20.13 -2.58
C LEU A 39 6.75 -19.18 -3.57
N LEU A 40 6.34 -17.91 -3.55
CA LEU A 40 6.94 -16.88 -4.42
C LEU A 40 8.39 -16.60 -4.04
N SER A 41 9.23 -16.49 -5.07
CA SER A 41 10.63 -16.08 -4.94
C SER A 41 10.74 -14.56 -4.79
N SER A 42 11.87 -14.09 -4.25
CA SER A 42 12.16 -12.65 -4.20
C SER A 42 12.22 -12.01 -5.59
N THR A 43 12.67 -12.73 -6.63
CA THR A 43 12.72 -12.22 -8.01
C THR A 43 11.32 -11.87 -8.49
N ILE A 44 10.36 -12.78 -8.33
CA ILE A 44 8.97 -12.58 -8.76
C ILE A 44 8.24 -11.53 -7.92
N MET A 45 8.50 -11.50 -6.60
CA MET A 45 8.00 -10.42 -5.74
C MET A 45 8.49 -9.05 -6.20
N ASN A 46 9.80 -8.90 -6.46
CA ASN A 46 10.38 -7.62 -6.87
C ASN A 46 9.95 -7.21 -8.29
N PHE A 47 9.78 -8.17 -9.19
CA PHE A 47 9.17 -7.92 -10.50
C PHE A 47 7.78 -7.30 -10.34
N TYR A 48 6.90 -7.91 -9.52
CA TYR A 48 5.55 -7.39 -9.37
C TYR A 48 5.50 -6.05 -8.64
N ILE A 49 6.38 -5.83 -7.66
CA ILE A 49 6.55 -4.50 -7.03
C ILE A 49 6.93 -3.45 -8.07
N MET A 50 7.87 -3.77 -8.97
CA MET A 50 8.26 -2.89 -10.07
C MET A 50 7.10 -2.67 -11.05
N TYR A 51 6.30 -3.71 -11.32
CA TYR A 51 5.09 -3.61 -12.14
C TYR A 51 4.08 -2.63 -11.52
N LEU A 52 3.79 -2.73 -10.22
CA LEU A 52 2.91 -1.80 -9.50
C LEU A 52 3.38 -0.34 -9.56
N GLN A 53 4.71 -0.13 -9.59
CA GLN A 53 5.32 1.21 -9.69
C GLN A 53 5.46 1.70 -11.14
N GLY A 54 5.36 0.81 -12.13
CA GLY A 54 5.60 1.06 -13.54
C GLY A 54 4.53 1.94 -14.21
N PRO A 55 4.83 2.53 -15.38
CA PRO A 55 3.84 3.28 -16.16
C PRO A 55 2.73 2.37 -16.70
N MET A 56 2.99 1.07 -16.81
CA MET A 56 2.03 0.05 -17.26
C MET A 56 0.97 -0.32 -16.21
N SER A 57 1.10 0.16 -14.97
CA SER A 57 0.06 0.00 -13.96
C SER A 57 -1.03 1.05 -14.22
N SER A 58 -2.30 0.62 -14.19
CA SER A 58 -3.47 1.50 -14.15
C SER A 58 -3.45 2.48 -12.96
N ILE A 59 -2.53 2.26 -12.00
CA ILE A 59 -2.32 3.03 -10.78
C ILE A 59 -1.15 4.04 -10.91
N SER A 60 -0.64 4.27 -12.12
CA SER A 60 0.53 5.14 -12.40
C SER A 60 0.39 6.59 -11.91
N THR A 61 -0.83 7.10 -11.74
CA THR A 61 -1.13 8.43 -11.19
C THR A 61 -0.66 8.62 -9.74
N GLN A 62 -0.32 7.54 -9.03
CA GLN A 62 0.07 7.57 -7.62
C GLN A 62 1.58 7.44 -7.36
N ARG A 63 2.43 7.45 -8.42
CA ARG A 63 3.89 7.20 -8.32
C ARG A 63 4.62 8.10 -7.31
N GLY A 64 4.14 9.32 -7.08
CA GLY A 64 4.72 10.24 -6.09
C GLY A 64 4.45 9.86 -4.62
N LYS A 65 3.37 9.12 -4.36
CA LYS A 65 2.83 8.88 -3.01
C LYS A 65 3.48 7.72 -2.26
N TYR A 66 4.00 6.74 -2.98
CA TYR A 66 4.49 5.50 -2.41
C TYR A 66 6.00 5.37 -2.60
N HIS A 67 6.69 4.83 -1.60
CA HIS A 67 8.01 4.24 -1.77
C HIS A 67 7.96 2.78 -1.31
N ILE A 68 8.13 1.86 -2.24
CA ILE A 68 8.14 0.41 -1.95
C ILE A 68 9.59 -0.05 -2.01
N PHE A 69 10.10 -0.56 -0.89
CA PHE A 69 11.43 -1.18 -0.86
C PHE A 69 11.39 -2.57 -1.49
N ASN A 70 12.50 -2.99 -2.08
CA ASN A 70 12.65 -4.37 -2.55
C ASN A 70 12.67 -5.34 -1.35
N THR A 71 12.45 -6.63 -1.63
CA THR A 71 12.28 -7.68 -0.61
C THR A 71 13.47 -7.93 0.31
N TYR A 72 14.67 -7.48 -0.06
CA TYR A 72 15.89 -7.73 0.71
C TYR A 72 16.14 -6.67 1.79
N PHE A 73 15.50 -5.50 1.68
CA PHE A 73 15.82 -4.36 2.52
C PHE A 73 15.52 -4.61 4.00
N PHE A 74 14.35 -5.17 4.30
CA PHE A 74 13.93 -5.41 5.69
C PHE A 74 14.91 -6.31 6.44
N LYS A 75 15.40 -7.37 5.81
CA LYS A 75 16.41 -8.27 6.40
C LYS A 75 17.72 -7.55 6.72
N LYS A 76 18.12 -6.57 5.90
CA LYS A 76 19.29 -5.71 6.18
C LYS A 76 19.03 -4.77 7.35
N LEU A 77 17.83 -4.20 7.47
CA LEU A 77 17.43 -3.39 8.63
C LEU A 77 17.42 -4.20 9.93
N GLU A 78 16.92 -5.44 9.89
CA GLU A 78 16.91 -6.31 11.06
C GLU A 78 18.33 -6.60 11.56
N ALA A 79 19.23 -6.95 10.63
CA ALA A 79 20.63 -7.28 10.90
C ALA A 79 21.41 -6.13 11.57
N LEU A 80 20.94 -4.89 11.51
CA LEU A 80 21.55 -3.75 12.20
C LEU A 80 21.65 -3.98 13.73
N LYS A 81 20.71 -4.72 14.35
CA LYS A 81 20.70 -4.93 15.80
C LYS A 81 21.97 -5.64 16.29
N SER A 82 22.49 -6.57 15.49
CA SER A 82 23.66 -7.39 15.80
C SER A 82 24.98 -6.79 15.32
N LYS A 83 24.99 -5.62 14.68
CA LYS A 83 26.23 -4.96 14.23
C LYS A 83 26.97 -4.31 15.39
N VAL A 84 28.30 -4.47 15.36
CA VAL A 84 29.25 -3.82 16.27
C VAL A 84 29.21 -2.31 16.05
N ASP A 85 29.52 -1.87 14.82
CA ASP A 85 29.41 -0.48 14.40
C ASP A 85 28.04 -0.22 13.73
N LYS A 86 27.05 0.13 14.55
CA LYS A 86 25.68 0.43 14.09
C LYS A 86 25.60 1.72 13.26
N PRO A 87 26.24 2.85 13.65
CA PRO A 87 26.23 4.08 12.86
C PRO A 87 26.75 3.91 11.44
N SER A 88 27.93 3.30 11.27
CA SER A 88 28.52 3.11 9.93
C SER A 88 27.70 2.14 9.09
N TYR A 89 27.15 1.08 9.71
CA TYR A 89 26.26 0.15 9.00
C TYR A 89 24.99 0.85 8.53
N PHE A 90 24.36 1.68 9.36
CA PHE A 90 23.19 2.45 8.99
C PHE A 90 23.48 3.39 7.82
N LEU A 91 24.60 4.13 7.86
CA LEU A 91 25.02 5.01 6.76
C LEU A 91 25.16 4.25 5.43
N ASN A 92 25.74 3.05 5.48
CA ASN A 92 25.82 2.15 4.33
C ASN A 92 24.46 1.65 3.83
N LEU A 93 23.45 1.54 4.70
CA LEU A 93 22.09 1.20 4.28
C LEU A 93 21.40 2.35 3.57
N ARG A 94 21.71 3.61 3.90
CA ARG A 94 21.08 4.80 3.30
C ARG A 94 21.19 4.86 1.77
N ARG A 95 22.16 4.16 1.16
CA ARG A 95 22.23 4.02 -0.30
C ARG A 95 20.96 3.44 -0.93
N TRP A 96 20.19 2.66 -0.18
CA TRP A 96 18.94 2.02 -0.63
C TRP A 96 17.80 3.01 -0.86
N TRP A 97 17.86 4.19 -0.26
CA TRP A 97 16.91 5.29 -0.48
C TRP A 97 17.63 6.59 -0.80
N LYS A 98 18.82 6.51 -1.42
CA LYS A 98 19.58 7.71 -1.82
C LYS A 98 18.77 8.53 -2.81
N GLY A 99 18.64 9.83 -2.54
CA GLY A 99 17.87 10.75 -3.37
C GLY A 99 16.35 10.70 -3.11
N ILE A 100 15.91 9.93 -2.12
CA ILE A 100 14.50 9.84 -1.72
C ILE A 100 14.40 10.36 -0.29
N ASP A 101 13.64 11.45 -0.10
CA ASP A 101 13.21 11.84 1.24
C ASP A 101 12.01 10.99 1.65
N ILE A 102 12.29 9.95 2.44
CA ILE A 102 11.27 9.00 2.89
C ILE A 102 10.21 9.66 3.76
N PHE A 103 10.51 10.78 4.42
CA PHE A 103 9.56 11.47 5.27
C PHE A 103 8.62 12.39 4.50
N GLN A 104 8.95 12.73 3.26
CA GLN A 104 8.04 13.38 2.29
C GLN A 104 7.01 12.42 1.72
N LYS A 105 7.29 11.12 1.77
CA LYS A 105 6.41 10.11 1.20
C LYS A 105 5.20 9.91 2.11
N PRO A 106 3.96 10.04 1.60
CA PRO A 106 2.77 9.67 2.37
C PRO A 106 2.84 8.23 2.86
N TYR A 107 3.37 7.33 2.03
CA TYR A 107 3.39 5.90 2.31
C TYR A 107 4.74 5.26 1.98
N ILE A 108 5.24 4.43 2.89
CA ILE A 108 6.43 3.60 2.68
C ILE A 108 6.06 2.14 2.94
N LEU A 109 6.35 1.26 1.99
CA LEU A 109 5.98 -0.16 2.05
C LEU A 109 7.23 -1.04 2.11
N PHE A 110 7.18 -2.07 2.96
CA PHE A 110 8.24 -3.07 3.12
C PHE A 110 7.66 -4.47 3.01
N PRO A 111 8.02 -5.23 1.97
CA PRO A 111 7.89 -6.68 2.02
C PRO A 111 8.82 -7.23 3.11
N VAL A 112 8.28 -8.09 3.98
CA VAL A 112 9.03 -8.79 5.02
C VAL A 112 9.10 -10.25 4.66
N HIS A 113 10.32 -10.81 4.63
CA HIS A 113 10.55 -12.24 4.38
C HIS A 113 11.44 -12.83 5.47
N ALA A 114 10.89 -13.74 6.26
CA ALA A 114 11.61 -14.55 7.23
C ALA A 114 10.97 -15.94 7.28
N ASP A 115 11.78 -16.97 7.53
CA ASP A 115 11.32 -18.34 7.72
C ASP A 115 10.32 -18.82 6.63
N THR A 116 10.64 -18.55 5.36
CA THR A 116 9.82 -18.87 4.17
C THR A 116 8.44 -18.19 4.09
N HIS A 117 8.13 -17.29 5.02
CA HIS A 117 6.86 -16.57 5.09
C HIS A 117 7.00 -15.11 4.65
N TRP A 118 5.97 -14.61 3.97
CA TRP A 118 5.87 -13.22 3.54
C TRP A 118 4.82 -12.46 4.35
N SER A 119 5.16 -11.26 4.81
CA SER A 119 4.20 -10.28 5.34
C SER A 119 4.53 -8.87 4.85
N LEU A 120 3.68 -7.90 5.18
CA LEU A 120 3.80 -6.52 4.70
C LEU A 120 3.81 -5.53 5.87
N VAL A 121 4.73 -4.57 5.81
CA VAL A 121 4.68 -3.35 6.62
C VAL A 121 4.31 -2.17 5.75
N ILE A 122 3.42 -1.31 6.24
CA ILE A 122 3.10 -0.02 5.65
C ILE A 122 3.32 1.07 6.71
N ILE A 123 4.16 2.06 6.41
CA ILE A 123 4.31 3.28 7.22
C ILE A 123 3.45 4.36 6.57
N CYS A 124 2.49 4.87 7.32
CA CYS A 124 1.66 6.02 6.94
C CYS A 124 2.23 7.26 7.61
N MET A 125 2.75 8.21 6.82
CA MET A 125 3.25 9.48 7.31
C MET A 125 2.10 10.48 7.49
N PRO A 126 2.08 11.24 8.60
CA PRO A 126 1.04 12.25 8.83
C PRO A 126 1.20 13.44 7.86
N ALA A 127 0.13 14.21 7.69
CA ALA A 127 0.19 15.53 7.05
C ALA A 127 0.94 16.54 7.94
N LYS A 128 1.41 17.64 7.34
CA LYS A 128 2.14 18.71 8.06
C LYS A 128 1.27 19.45 9.05
N GLU A 129 -0.04 19.40 8.90
CA GLU A 129 -0.97 20.09 9.76
C GLU A 129 -1.37 19.20 10.96
N ASP A 130 -1.21 17.88 10.83
CA ASP A 130 -1.58 16.90 11.83
C ASP A 130 -0.64 16.90 13.03
N GLN A 131 -1.20 16.67 14.21
CA GLN A 131 -0.47 16.50 15.46
C GLN A 131 -0.17 15.02 15.78
N SER A 132 -0.69 14.08 14.99
CA SER A 132 -0.36 12.66 15.07
C SER A 132 1.06 12.37 14.58
N GLY A 133 1.63 11.26 15.04
CA GLY A 133 2.86 10.72 14.45
C GLY A 133 2.56 9.69 13.36
N PRO A 134 3.61 9.08 12.78
CA PRO A 134 3.46 8.01 11.81
C PRO A 134 2.73 6.79 12.39
N ILE A 135 1.98 6.11 11.52
CA ILE A 135 1.31 4.85 11.85
C ILE A 135 2.03 3.71 11.11
N ILE A 136 2.53 2.73 11.84
CA ILE A 136 3.15 1.52 11.29
C ILE A 136 2.11 0.40 11.33
N LEU A 137 1.69 -0.04 10.15
CA LEU A 137 0.76 -1.14 9.94
C LEU A 137 1.55 -2.42 9.64
N HIS A 138 1.11 -3.55 10.18
CA HIS A 138 1.62 -4.88 9.83
C HIS A 138 0.46 -5.77 9.38
N LEU A 139 0.55 -6.25 8.14
CA LEU A 139 -0.44 -7.09 7.47
C LEU A 139 0.19 -8.47 7.23
N ASP A 140 -0.45 -9.52 7.73
CA ASP A 140 0.06 -10.88 7.69
C ASP A 140 -1.11 -11.86 7.48
N SER A 141 -1.09 -12.60 6.37
CA SER A 141 -2.15 -13.54 5.96
C SER A 141 -2.21 -14.81 6.81
N LEU A 142 -1.14 -15.13 7.55
CA LEU A 142 -1.05 -16.29 8.46
C LEU A 142 -0.86 -15.89 9.93
N LYS A 143 -0.60 -14.61 10.21
CA LYS A 143 -0.18 -14.10 11.53
C LYS A 143 1.04 -14.82 12.08
N PHE A 144 1.92 -15.25 11.19
CA PHE A 144 3.10 -16.03 11.53
C PHE A 144 4.21 -15.14 12.08
N HIS A 145 4.42 -13.94 11.52
CA HIS A 145 5.46 -13.05 11.98
C HIS A 145 5.11 -12.35 13.30
N ASN A 146 6.12 -12.22 14.17
CA ASN A 146 5.99 -11.46 15.41
C ASN A 146 5.93 -9.94 15.13
N SER A 147 4.72 -9.40 15.14
CA SER A 147 4.45 -7.99 14.90
C SER A 147 5.26 -7.05 15.82
N ARG A 148 5.50 -7.42 17.09
CA ARG A 148 6.27 -6.59 18.03
C ARG A 148 7.73 -6.43 17.59
N LEU A 149 8.33 -7.52 17.10
CA LEU A 149 9.70 -7.49 16.58
C LEU A 149 9.77 -6.63 15.32
N ILE A 150 8.84 -6.84 14.37
CA ILE A 150 8.76 -6.05 13.14
C ILE A 150 8.64 -4.55 13.46
N PHE A 151 7.71 -4.16 14.33
CA PHE A 151 7.56 -2.77 14.73
C PHE A 151 8.82 -2.19 15.37
N SER A 152 9.56 -2.97 16.16
CA SER A 152 10.82 -2.52 16.76
C SER A 152 11.94 -2.26 15.74
N VAL A 153 11.96 -3.01 14.64
CA VAL A 153 12.92 -2.82 13.54
C VAL A 153 12.58 -1.53 12.79
N VAL A 154 11.32 -1.37 12.41
CA VAL A 154 10.84 -0.23 11.61
C VAL A 154 10.90 1.08 12.40
N GLU A 155 10.50 1.07 13.68
CA GLU A 155 10.62 2.23 14.55
C GLU A 155 12.08 2.70 14.69
N ARG A 156 13.01 1.76 14.82
CA ARG A 156 14.45 2.08 14.91
C ARG A 156 14.97 2.68 13.61
N PHE A 157 14.55 2.15 12.46
CA PHE A 157 14.85 2.73 11.16
C PHE A 157 14.41 4.21 11.08
N LEU A 158 13.15 4.50 11.43
CA LEU A 158 12.63 5.87 11.44
C LEU A 158 13.40 6.78 12.40
N LYS A 159 13.73 6.30 13.61
CA LYS A 159 14.51 7.07 14.60
C LYS A 159 15.93 7.38 14.13
N GLN A 160 16.57 6.44 13.45
CA GLN A 160 17.93 6.65 12.95
C GLN A 160 17.97 7.60 11.76
N GLU A 161 17.03 7.46 10.82
CA GLU A 161 16.94 8.41 9.71
C GLU A 161 16.62 9.81 10.23
N TRP A 162 15.72 9.89 11.21
CA TRP A 162 15.41 11.13 11.90
C TRP A 162 16.65 11.81 12.51
N ASN A 163 17.42 11.07 13.30
CA ASN A 163 18.63 11.60 13.93
C ASN A 163 19.66 12.03 12.89
N TYR A 164 19.85 11.23 11.84
CA TYR A 164 20.76 11.56 10.76
C TYR A 164 20.40 12.89 10.07
N LEU A 165 19.12 13.10 9.72
CA LEU A 165 18.69 14.32 9.04
C LEU A 165 18.79 15.55 9.94
N LYS A 166 18.57 15.38 11.25
CA LYS A 166 18.76 16.45 12.24
C LYS A 166 20.21 16.93 12.34
N GLU A 167 21.16 16.02 12.27
CA GLU A 167 22.59 16.34 12.37
C GLU A 167 23.17 16.90 11.05
N ASN A 168 22.64 16.45 9.91
CA ASN A 168 23.21 16.77 8.59
C ASN A 168 22.41 17.80 7.77
N GLY A 169 21.50 18.55 8.40
CA GLY A 169 20.98 19.83 7.88
C GLY A 169 19.88 19.76 6.81
N SER A 170 19.28 18.61 6.52
CA SER A 170 18.21 18.47 5.52
C SER A 170 16.83 18.40 6.18
N LEU A 171 16.49 19.39 7.02
CA LEU A 171 15.19 19.49 7.70
C LEU A 171 14.30 20.63 7.17
N ALA A 172 14.82 21.49 6.29
CA ALA A 172 14.16 22.73 5.90
C ALA A 172 12.78 22.54 5.22
N GLU A 173 12.50 21.35 4.68
CA GLU A 173 11.25 21.07 3.97
C GLU A 173 10.42 19.92 4.58
N CYS A 174 10.83 19.34 5.70
CA CYS A 174 10.21 18.12 6.23
C CYS A 174 8.70 18.31 6.54
N PRO A 175 7.80 17.41 6.11
CA PRO A 175 6.37 17.66 6.10
C PRO A 175 5.70 17.23 7.41
N ILE A 176 6.45 16.88 8.45
CA ILE A 176 5.87 16.66 9.77
C ILE A 176 6.09 17.94 10.61
N ARG A 177 5.20 18.23 11.55
CA ARG A 177 5.35 19.40 12.44
C ARG A 177 6.57 19.24 13.31
N GLU A 178 7.33 20.32 13.52
CA GLU A 178 8.48 20.34 14.42
C GLU A 178 8.18 19.78 15.82
N THR A 179 6.95 19.99 16.33
CA THR A 179 6.50 19.48 17.63
C THR A 179 6.23 17.97 17.65
N VAL A 180 5.76 17.41 16.53
CA VAL A 180 5.60 15.95 16.34
C VAL A 180 6.96 15.31 16.15
N TRP A 181 7.79 15.92 15.31
CA TRP A 181 9.18 15.58 15.05
C TRP A 181 10.03 15.51 16.32
N LYS A 182 10.00 16.53 17.17
CA LYS A 182 10.71 16.56 18.47
C LYS A 182 10.28 15.42 19.41
N LYS A 183 9.07 14.88 19.22
CA LYS A 183 8.50 13.79 20.04
C LYS A 183 8.27 12.50 19.24
N LEU A 184 8.89 12.36 18.06
CA LEU A 184 8.62 11.28 17.11
C LEU A 184 8.67 9.88 17.77
N PRO A 185 9.67 9.54 18.61
CA PRO A 185 9.70 8.26 19.33
C PRO A 185 8.44 7.91 20.13
N HIS A 186 7.71 8.90 20.64
CA HIS A 186 6.55 8.71 21.51
C HIS A 186 5.22 8.83 20.76
N LYS A 187 5.25 9.22 19.47
CA LYS A 187 4.07 9.44 18.64
C LYS A 187 3.88 8.40 17.54
N ILE A 188 4.81 7.47 17.39
CA ILE A 188 4.68 6.36 16.43
C ILE A 188 3.62 5.38 16.96
N GLU A 189 2.54 5.24 16.20
CA GLU A 189 1.51 4.25 16.45
C GLU A 189 1.84 2.94 15.72
N LYS A 190 1.52 1.81 16.33
CA LYS A 190 1.84 0.47 15.81
C LYS A 190 0.57 -0.37 15.82
N LYS A 191 0.17 -0.89 14.67
CA LYS A 191 -1.09 -1.63 14.52
C LYS A 191 -0.90 -2.90 13.69
N PRO A 192 -1.04 -4.10 14.29
CA PRO A 192 -1.30 -5.29 13.49
C PRO A 192 -2.72 -5.16 12.93
N ILE A 193 -2.86 -5.37 11.62
CA ILE A 193 -4.13 -5.16 10.92
C ILE A 193 -4.82 -6.51 10.68
N ALA A 194 -6.11 -6.56 10.98
CA ALA A 194 -6.94 -7.68 10.59
C ALA A 194 -7.21 -7.60 9.08
N VAL A 195 -6.69 -8.57 8.34
CA VAL A 195 -6.80 -8.70 6.89
C VAL A 195 -7.41 -10.05 6.53
N PRO A 196 -7.92 -10.24 5.30
CA PRO A 196 -8.28 -11.57 4.81
C PRO A 196 -7.11 -12.53 5.02
N GLN A 197 -7.39 -13.73 5.53
CA GLN A 197 -6.37 -14.73 5.81
C GLN A 197 -6.37 -15.76 4.68
N GLN A 198 -5.19 -16.31 4.39
CA GLN A 198 -5.09 -17.46 3.50
C GLN A 198 -5.41 -18.74 4.29
N GLU A 199 -5.91 -19.76 3.59
CA GLU A 199 -6.17 -21.07 4.18
C GLU A 199 -5.06 -22.10 3.85
N ASN A 200 -4.18 -21.76 2.90
CA ASN A 200 -3.06 -22.59 2.46
C ASN A 200 -1.71 -22.08 2.98
N GLU A 201 -0.62 -22.80 2.71
CA GLU A 201 0.73 -22.46 3.21
C GLU A 201 1.62 -21.75 2.18
N PHE A 202 1.15 -21.54 0.95
CA PHE A 202 1.99 -21.16 -0.20
C PHE A 202 1.65 -19.81 -0.85
N ASP A 203 0.51 -19.20 -0.50
CA ASP A 203 0.03 -17.96 -1.11
C ASP A 203 0.45 -16.67 -0.37
N CYS A 204 1.26 -16.74 0.69
CA CYS A 204 1.59 -15.55 1.50
C CYS A 204 2.23 -14.42 0.69
N GLY A 205 3.06 -14.76 -0.31
CA GLY A 205 3.61 -13.79 -1.26
C GLY A 205 2.53 -13.11 -2.10
N LEU A 206 1.52 -13.86 -2.57
CA LEU A 206 0.41 -13.32 -3.36
C LEU A 206 -0.46 -12.38 -2.52
N PHE A 207 -0.76 -12.77 -1.28
CA PHE A 207 -1.49 -11.91 -0.35
C PHE A 207 -0.74 -10.61 -0.11
N VAL A 208 0.58 -10.66 0.08
CA VAL A 208 1.40 -9.44 0.22
C VAL A 208 1.31 -8.54 -1.01
N LEU A 209 1.47 -9.08 -2.22
CA LEU A 209 1.36 -8.30 -3.45
C LEU A 209 -0.03 -7.72 -3.65
N TYR A 210 -1.07 -8.49 -3.34
CA TYR A 210 -2.45 -8.05 -3.44
C TYR A 210 -2.80 -6.99 -2.38
N TYR A 211 -2.28 -7.09 -1.15
CA TYR A 211 -2.38 -6.01 -0.15
C TYR A 211 -1.78 -4.71 -0.67
N MET A 212 -0.60 -4.78 -1.31
CA MET A 212 0.03 -3.58 -1.90
C MET A 212 -0.86 -3.00 -2.99
N GLN A 213 -1.33 -3.82 -3.93
CA GLN A 213 -2.17 -3.37 -5.03
C GLN A 213 -3.44 -2.67 -4.51
N ARG A 214 -4.21 -3.34 -3.65
CA ARG A 214 -5.46 -2.81 -3.09
C ARG A 214 -5.22 -1.55 -2.27
N PHE A 215 -4.16 -1.52 -1.46
CA PHE A 215 -3.83 -0.33 -0.69
C PHE A 215 -3.47 0.85 -1.60
N ILE A 216 -2.70 0.64 -2.67
CA ILE A 216 -2.31 1.70 -3.59
C ILE A 216 -3.53 2.26 -4.34
N GLU A 217 -4.50 1.40 -4.68
CA GLU A 217 -5.77 1.76 -5.32
C GLU A 217 -6.71 2.55 -4.40
N GLU A 218 -6.81 2.17 -3.12
CA GLU A 218 -7.86 2.67 -2.21
C GLU A 218 -7.38 3.69 -1.17
N ALA A 219 -6.07 3.77 -0.90
CA ALA A 219 -5.59 4.60 0.19
C ALA A 219 -5.89 6.09 -0.08
N PRO A 220 -6.31 6.83 0.96
CA PRO A 220 -6.50 8.27 0.85
C PRO A 220 -5.16 8.98 0.58
N GLU A 221 -5.18 10.29 0.32
CA GLU A 221 -3.92 11.04 0.14
C GLU A 221 -3.02 11.01 1.38
N ARG A 222 -3.64 11.01 2.57
CA ARG A 222 -3.01 10.79 3.87
C ARG A 222 -3.94 9.95 4.72
N LEU A 223 -3.43 8.85 5.27
CA LEU A 223 -4.20 7.94 6.10
C LEU A 223 -4.20 8.45 7.55
N HIS A 224 -5.39 8.62 8.11
CA HIS A 224 -5.61 8.90 9.52
C HIS A 224 -6.21 7.68 10.24
N LYS A 225 -6.27 7.73 11.58
CA LYS A 225 -6.74 6.59 12.38
C LYS A 225 -8.17 6.14 12.04
N LYS A 226 -9.04 7.09 11.69
CA LYS A 226 -10.42 6.80 11.29
C LYS A 226 -10.50 5.99 9.99
N ASP A 227 -9.50 6.14 9.11
CA ASP A 227 -9.47 5.48 7.81
C ASP A 227 -8.98 4.02 7.93
N LEU A 228 -8.47 3.60 9.10
CA LEU A 228 -8.08 2.20 9.35
C LEU A 228 -9.26 1.23 9.23
N SER A 229 -10.50 1.71 9.22
CA SER A 229 -11.68 0.91 8.91
C SER A 229 -11.77 0.47 7.45
N MET A 230 -10.93 1.01 6.54
CA MET A 230 -10.81 0.51 5.17
C MET A 230 -10.28 -0.93 5.14
N PHE A 231 -9.50 -1.31 6.16
CA PHE A 231 -9.04 -2.67 6.33
C PHE A 231 -10.08 -3.52 7.08
N GLY A 232 -10.03 -4.82 6.87
CA GLY A 232 -10.84 -5.76 7.63
C GLY A 232 -10.69 -7.18 7.10
N LYS A 233 -11.29 -8.14 7.81
CA LYS A 233 -11.32 -9.55 7.36
C LYS A 233 -12.06 -9.74 6.03
N THR A 234 -12.90 -8.80 5.66
CA THR A 234 -13.71 -8.78 4.44
C THR A 234 -13.22 -7.73 3.44
N TRP A 235 -11.97 -7.27 3.56
CA TRP A 235 -11.41 -6.23 2.68
C TRP A 235 -11.37 -6.66 1.20
N PHE A 236 -11.26 -7.96 0.96
CA PHE A 236 -11.39 -8.62 -0.33
C PHE A 236 -11.62 -10.12 -0.10
N GLN A 237 -12.02 -10.86 -1.13
CA GLN A 237 -12.17 -12.31 -1.07
C GLN A 237 -10.80 -12.99 -1.24
N PRO A 238 -10.39 -13.94 -0.39
CA PRO A 238 -9.10 -14.64 -0.48
C PRO A 238 -8.73 -15.14 -1.89
N GLU A 239 -9.72 -15.58 -2.66
CA GLU A 239 -9.58 -16.09 -4.03
C GLU A 239 -9.03 -15.01 -4.98
N GLU A 240 -9.30 -13.73 -4.72
CA GLU A 240 -8.78 -12.63 -5.53
C GLU A 240 -7.25 -12.51 -5.41
N ALA A 241 -6.73 -12.69 -4.19
CA ALA A 241 -5.29 -12.73 -3.95
C ALA A 241 -4.67 -14.00 -4.56
N SER A 242 -5.28 -15.17 -4.36
CA SER A 242 -4.78 -16.42 -4.96
C SER A 242 -4.82 -16.39 -6.50
N ALA A 243 -5.84 -15.77 -7.10
CA ALA A 243 -5.97 -15.60 -8.55
C ALA A 243 -4.83 -14.76 -9.16
N LEU A 244 -4.15 -13.95 -8.34
CA LEU A 244 -2.98 -13.18 -8.77
C LEU A 244 -1.88 -14.09 -9.33
N ARG A 245 -1.77 -15.34 -8.86
CA ARG A 245 -0.80 -16.32 -9.37
C ARG A 245 -0.94 -16.52 -10.87
N LYS A 246 -2.16 -16.80 -11.33
CA LYS A 246 -2.47 -17.02 -12.75
C LYS A 246 -2.24 -15.74 -13.55
N LYS A 247 -2.66 -14.59 -13.02
CA LYS A 247 -2.46 -13.28 -13.66
C LYS A 247 -0.97 -12.99 -13.89
N MET A 248 -0.14 -13.18 -12.86
CA MET A 248 1.31 -12.97 -12.94
C MET A 248 1.97 -13.95 -13.90
N LYS A 249 1.55 -15.22 -13.90
CA LYS A 249 2.06 -16.23 -14.83
C LYS A 249 1.77 -15.84 -16.28
N THR A 250 0.53 -15.44 -16.59
CA THR A 250 0.15 -14.96 -17.92
C THR A 250 0.95 -13.72 -18.32
N LEU A 251 1.07 -12.73 -17.43
CA LEU A 251 1.83 -11.51 -17.69
C LEU A 251 3.30 -11.82 -18.02
N LEU A 252 3.96 -12.67 -17.25
CA LEU A 252 5.35 -13.03 -17.49
C LEU A 252 5.50 -13.78 -18.82
N HIS A 253 4.63 -14.74 -19.12
CA HIS A 253 4.67 -15.42 -20.42
C HIS A 253 4.56 -14.45 -21.59
N GLN A 254 3.64 -13.47 -21.52
CA GLN A 254 3.52 -12.41 -22.53
C GLN A 254 4.81 -11.59 -22.67
N LEU A 255 5.41 -11.16 -21.55
CA LEU A 255 6.67 -10.40 -21.58
C LEU A 255 7.83 -11.22 -22.18
N PHE A 256 7.88 -12.53 -21.96
CA PHE A 256 8.87 -13.40 -22.60
C PHE A 256 8.59 -13.61 -24.09
N GLU A 257 7.32 -13.74 -24.49
CA GLU A 257 6.92 -13.86 -25.90
C GLU A 257 7.22 -12.58 -26.69
N GLU A 258 6.98 -11.41 -26.12
CA GLU A 258 7.28 -10.10 -26.72
C GLU A 258 8.80 -9.86 -26.87
N ALA A 259 9.60 -10.45 -25.99
CA ALA A 259 11.06 -10.34 -26.03
C ALA A 259 11.73 -11.39 -26.95
N ASP A 260 10.98 -12.39 -27.45
CA ASP A 260 11.52 -13.45 -28.31
C ASP A 260 11.75 -12.90 -29.74
N PRO A 261 13.00 -12.79 -30.22
CA PRO A 261 13.30 -12.22 -31.53
C PRO A 261 12.81 -13.09 -32.70
N SER A 262 12.30 -14.31 -32.45
CA SER A 262 11.71 -15.18 -33.46
C SER A 262 10.21 -14.94 -33.70
N ASN A 263 9.55 -14.13 -32.86
CA ASN A 263 8.16 -13.73 -33.06
C ASN A 263 8.10 -12.52 -34.02
N ASP A 264 7.74 -12.77 -35.28
CA ASP A 264 7.53 -11.77 -36.34
C ASP A 264 6.12 -11.12 -36.24
N SER A 265 5.66 -10.82 -35.03
CA SER A 265 4.30 -10.29 -34.82
C SER A 265 4.24 -8.78 -35.08
N THR A 266 3.78 -8.42 -36.27
CA THR A 266 3.26 -7.10 -36.68
C THR A 266 1.90 -6.80 -36.03
N SER A 267 1.75 -6.98 -34.72
CA SER A 267 0.58 -6.54 -33.98
C SER A 267 0.91 -5.29 -33.17
N GLU A 268 0.51 -4.13 -33.68
CA GLU A 268 0.48 -2.84 -32.96
C GLU A 268 -0.59 -2.82 -31.85
N GLN A 269 -0.68 -3.89 -31.07
CA GLN A 269 -1.39 -3.93 -29.80
C GLN A 269 -0.43 -4.51 -28.78
N THR A 270 0.32 -3.62 -28.13
CA THR A 270 1.18 -3.94 -26.99
C THR A 270 0.32 -4.55 -25.87
N ALA A 271 0.89 -5.42 -25.03
CA ALA A 271 0.23 -5.89 -23.80
C ALA A 271 -0.34 -4.72 -22.93
N CYS A 272 0.20 -3.51 -23.10
CA CYS A 272 -0.35 -2.25 -22.60
C CYS A 272 -1.84 -2.02 -22.88
N GLN A 273 -2.36 -2.41 -24.05
CA GLN A 273 -3.74 -2.11 -24.45
C GLN A 273 -4.75 -3.11 -23.88
N LEU A 274 -4.41 -4.41 -23.84
CA LEU A 274 -5.32 -5.48 -23.43
C LEU A 274 -5.57 -5.54 -21.91
N LEU A 275 -4.63 -5.05 -21.09
CA LEU A 275 -4.78 -5.01 -19.63
C LEU A 275 -5.54 -3.78 -19.12
N LEU A 276 -5.58 -2.68 -19.88
CA LEU A 276 -6.41 -1.52 -19.56
C LEU A 276 -7.92 -1.79 -19.76
N GLU A 277 -8.27 -2.75 -20.61
CA GLU A 277 -9.65 -3.08 -20.96
C GLU A 277 -10.29 -4.13 -20.02
N ALA A 278 -9.50 -4.86 -19.25
CA ALA A 278 -9.99 -5.82 -18.25
C ALA A 278 -10.39 -5.11 -16.93
N LYS A 279 -11.41 -4.25 -16.97
CA LYS A 279 -12.07 -3.76 -15.76
C LYS A 279 -12.73 -4.92 -15.02
N PRO A 280 -12.63 -5.03 -13.68
CA PRO A 280 -13.55 -5.86 -12.92
C PRO A 280 -14.93 -5.19 -12.98
N ALA A 281 -15.92 -5.89 -13.55
CA ALA A 281 -17.31 -5.51 -13.43
C ALA A 281 -17.75 -5.74 -11.98
N ASN A 282 -17.65 -4.71 -11.14
CA ASN A 282 -18.38 -4.68 -9.88
C ASN A 282 -19.48 -3.61 -9.96
N ASN A 283 -20.71 -4.12 -9.89
CA ASN A 283 -21.95 -3.39 -9.77
C ASN A 283 -21.86 -2.33 -8.68
N VAL A 284 -21.85 -1.06 -9.08
CA VAL A 284 -22.40 0.00 -8.24
C VAL A 284 -23.90 -0.07 -8.45
N MET A 285 -24.61 -0.57 -7.45
CA MET A 285 -26.06 -0.45 -7.37
C MET A 285 -26.37 1.04 -7.20
N GLU A 286 -26.68 1.71 -8.30
CA GLU A 286 -27.06 3.12 -8.35
C GLU A 286 -28.42 3.26 -7.66
N LEU A 287 -28.41 3.91 -6.49
CA LEU A 287 -29.62 4.24 -5.75
C LEU A 287 -30.32 5.37 -6.51
N ALA A 288 -31.39 5.02 -7.23
CA ALA A 288 -32.21 5.98 -7.96
C ALA A 288 -32.79 7.04 -7.00
N THR A 289 -32.31 8.27 -7.09
CA THR A 289 -33.02 9.45 -6.62
C THR A 289 -34.03 9.85 -7.68
N SER A 290 -35.30 9.62 -7.38
CA SER A 290 -36.44 10.16 -8.13
C SER A 290 -36.47 11.67 -7.95
N GLU A 291 -36.14 12.41 -9.02
CA GLU A 291 -36.59 13.78 -9.20
C GLU A 291 -37.88 13.76 -10.05
N HIS A 292 -38.96 14.30 -9.50
CA HIS A 292 -40.16 14.64 -10.25
C HIS A 292 -40.03 16.09 -10.77
N PRO A 293 -40.39 16.38 -12.03
CA PRO A 293 -40.40 17.74 -12.55
C PRO A 293 -41.65 18.51 -12.12
N LEU A 294 -41.47 19.81 -11.91
CA LEU A 294 -42.52 20.81 -11.76
C LEU A 294 -43.30 20.95 -13.08
N GLU A 295 -44.62 20.86 -13.02
CA GLU A 295 -45.52 21.58 -13.94
C GLU A 295 -46.59 22.34 -13.17
N VAL A 296 -46.86 23.52 -13.71
CA VAL A 296 -47.70 24.63 -13.25
C VAL A 296 -49.16 24.35 -13.60
N SER A 297 -50.12 24.76 -12.76
CA SER A 297 -51.36 25.47 -13.17
C SER A 297 -52.41 25.58 -12.05
N SER A 298 -52.71 26.84 -11.71
CA SER A 298 -54.04 27.46 -11.51
C SER A 298 -54.98 27.07 -10.35
N ALA A 299 -55.17 28.09 -9.49
CA ALA A 299 -56.45 28.69 -9.06
C ALA A 299 -57.53 27.83 -8.35
N GLU A 300 -57.83 28.14 -7.09
CA GLU A 300 -59.00 28.96 -6.67
C GLU A 300 -59.22 28.93 -5.13
N ILE A 301 -59.27 30.14 -4.56
CA ILE A 301 -60.27 30.71 -3.62
C ILE A 301 -60.98 29.74 -2.64
N THR A 302 -60.88 30.01 -1.33
CA THR A 302 -62.00 30.48 -0.44
C THR A 302 -61.65 30.30 1.05
N SER A 303 -61.74 31.43 1.80
CA SER A 303 -62.20 31.65 3.20
C SER A 303 -61.83 30.63 4.31
N GLN A 304 -61.49 30.99 5.55
CA GLN A 304 -62.08 31.99 6.44
C GLN A 304 -61.21 32.10 7.72
N LYS A 305 -61.48 33.14 8.51
CA LYS A 305 -60.62 33.76 9.54
C LYS A 305 -60.95 33.22 10.97
N PRO A 306 -60.59 33.89 12.09
CA PRO A 306 -59.59 33.51 13.11
C PRO A 306 -60.20 33.25 14.52
N LEU A 307 -59.37 33.09 15.57
CA LEU A 307 -59.53 33.63 16.95
C LEU A 307 -58.43 33.01 17.86
N GLU A 308 -57.50 33.82 18.39
CA GLU A 308 -57.43 34.30 19.80
C GLU A 308 -57.25 33.16 20.83
N GLY A 309 -56.35 33.22 21.82
CA GLY A 309 -55.44 34.26 22.28
C GLY A 309 -54.79 33.81 23.60
N THR A 310 -53.71 34.51 24.00
CA THR A 310 -53.22 34.73 25.39
C THR A 310 -52.88 33.51 26.26
N SER A 311 -52.02 33.53 27.27
CA SER A 311 -50.99 34.42 27.82
C SER A 311 -50.50 33.66 29.06
N THR A 312 -49.19 33.67 29.33
CA THR A 312 -48.56 33.96 30.64
C THR A 312 -47.28 33.17 30.86
N ARG A 313 -46.31 33.91 31.40
CA ARG A 313 -44.91 33.58 31.71
C ARG A 313 -44.78 33.53 33.26
N PRO A 314 -43.57 33.56 33.84
CA PRO A 314 -42.82 32.47 34.43
C PRO A 314 -42.78 32.52 35.99
N THR A 315 -42.14 31.53 36.62
CA THR A 315 -41.60 31.69 37.99
C THR A 315 -40.21 31.09 38.13
N SER A 316 -39.37 31.91 38.74
CA SER A 316 -37.98 31.82 39.19
C SER A 316 -37.78 30.95 40.45
N PHE A 317 -36.51 30.71 40.80
CA PHE A 317 -35.84 30.72 42.13
C PHE A 317 -34.62 29.77 42.05
N GLU A 318 -33.40 30.28 41.87
CA GLU A 318 -32.42 30.76 42.87
C GLU A 318 -31.57 29.67 43.58
N HIS A 319 -30.28 30.01 43.61
CA HIS A 319 -29.04 29.42 44.14
C HIS A 319 -29.02 29.27 45.69
N PRO A 320 -28.04 28.61 46.37
CA PRO A 320 -26.60 28.97 46.29
C PRO A 320 -25.51 27.90 46.53
N LEU A 321 -24.30 28.42 46.29
CA LEU A 321 -22.90 28.01 46.51
C LEU A 321 -22.59 27.15 47.76
N GLU A 322 -21.55 26.29 47.67
CA GLU A 322 -20.33 26.45 48.49
C GLU A 322 -19.15 25.55 48.04
N CYS A 323 -17.95 26.07 48.31
CA CYS A 323 -16.62 25.51 48.05
C CYS A 323 -16.27 24.28 48.90
N SER A 324 -15.35 23.46 48.40
CA SER A 324 -14.11 23.05 49.10
C SER A 324 -13.07 22.57 48.07
#